data_AF-A0A0A2ZY49-F1
#
_entry.id   AF-A0A0A2ZY49-F1
#
_cell.length_a   1.000
_cell.length_b   1.000
_cell.length_c   1.000
_cell.angle_alpha   90.00
_cell.angle_beta   90.00
_cell.angle_gamma   90.00
#
_symmetry.space_group_name_H-M   'P 1'
#
loop_
_entity.id
_entity.type
_entity.pdbx_description
1 polymer ?
#
loop_
_entity_poly.entity_id
_entity_poly.type
_entity_poly.pdbx_seq_one_letter_code
_entity_poly.pdbx_strand_id
1 'polypeptide(L)'
;MNNLLKPHNTLPQICSYCRAHGSAGERRFINEFLVPTLNSLNVDYDFDAYGNLTVVVSDAPVLFVAHIDTVHDINSNQEKQQLLLGDGILSLNTEKEPFRTCLGADDGAGISVLLYLISKGIGGTYLFTRCEERGGLGADYVLRHNKAFLERFKMAIEIDRKGYNEIITSQGVGDCASNAFAQDIADALGMMHAPSPNGTFTDVATFAEVIPECVNISAGYFNAHTCNEYVDLNYLDTLADALANVDFNALRIERIAGDFGDFGYFNIAQGSGWHQTPFSRMDDELTYEEVVALVQDEPAVAAEILFKLGVTHGDIDDVLGDLYDDYAEAVYASDSRH
;
A
#
# COMPACT_ATOMS: atom_id res chain seq x y z
N MET A 1 -6.33 -10.05 -27.91
CA MET A 1 -6.51 -10.16 -26.45
C MET A 1 -5.90 -8.96 -25.72
N ASN A 2 -4.75 -8.44 -26.15
CA ASN A 2 -4.00 -7.40 -25.41
C ASN A 2 -4.71 -6.05 -25.18
N ASN A 3 -5.75 -5.70 -25.95
CA ASN A 3 -6.56 -4.49 -25.66
C ASN A 3 -7.71 -4.75 -24.67
N LEU A 4 -8.08 -6.02 -24.41
CA LEU A 4 -9.17 -6.36 -23.50
C LEU A 4 -8.78 -6.14 -22.03
N LEU A 5 -7.48 -6.23 -21.71
CA LEU A 5 -6.94 -5.98 -20.37
C LEU A 5 -6.37 -4.58 -20.20
N LYS A 6 -6.70 -3.67 -21.11
CA LYS A 6 -6.38 -2.25 -20.95
C LYS A 6 -7.11 -1.72 -19.70
N PRO A 7 -6.49 -0.89 -18.83
CA PRO A 7 -7.06 -0.47 -17.56
C PRO A 7 -8.51 0.04 -17.63
N HIS A 8 -8.86 0.85 -18.63
CA HIS A 8 -10.24 1.33 -18.80
C HIS A 8 -11.30 0.22 -18.94
N ASN A 9 -10.92 -0.98 -19.40
CA ASN A 9 -11.82 -2.13 -19.53
C ASN A 9 -11.89 -2.94 -18.23
N THR A 10 -10.79 -3.06 -17.50
CA THR A 10 -10.67 -3.95 -16.33
C THR A 10 -10.99 -3.25 -15.03
N LEU A 11 -10.59 -1.99 -14.85
CA LEU A 11 -10.77 -1.27 -13.58
C LEU A 11 -12.23 -1.15 -13.16
N PRO A 12 -13.21 -0.85 -14.04
CA PRO A 12 -14.62 -0.86 -13.67
C PRO A 12 -15.10 -2.22 -13.13
N GLN A 13 -14.56 -3.33 -13.65
CA GLN A 13 -14.89 -4.66 -13.14
C GLN A 13 -14.20 -4.90 -11.78
N ILE A 14 -12.94 -4.52 -11.62
CA ILE A 14 -12.18 -4.62 -10.36
C ILE A 14 -12.89 -3.84 -9.24
N CYS A 15 -13.13 -2.53 -9.43
CA CYS A 15 -13.80 -1.66 -8.46
C CYS A 15 -15.27 -2.01 -8.21
N SER A 16 -15.90 -2.85 -9.05
CA SER A 16 -17.24 -3.33 -8.76
C SER A 16 -17.29 -4.31 -7.59
N TYR A 17 -16.16 -4.89 -7.16
CA TYR A 17 -16.08 -5.76 -5.99
C TYR A 17 -15.68 -4.96 -4.74
N CYS A 18 -16.31 -5.26 -3.62
CA CYS A 18 -15.92 -4.72 -2.31
C CYS A 18 -14.87 -5.64 -1.69
N ARG A 19 -13.60 -5.23 -1.64
CA ARG A 19 -12.47 -6.14 -1.37
C ARG A 19 -11.87 -5.95 0.03
N ALA A 20 -12.70 -5.78 1.06
CA ALA A 20 -12.17 -5.71 2.43
C ALA A 20 -11.38 -7.00 2.75
N HIS A 21 -10.22 -6.90 3.40
CA HIS A 21 -9.41 -8.08 3.71
C HIS A 21 -10.20 -9.15 4.46
N GLY A 22 -10.17 -10.39 3.99
CA GLY A 22 -10.87 -11.53 4.56
C GLY A 22 -12.38 -11.56 4.28
N SER A 23 -12.92 -10.61 3.51
CA SER A 23 -14.36 -10.54 3.20
C SER A 23 -14.79 -11.53 2.12
N ALA A 24 -16.11 -11.71 1.98
CA ALA A 24 -16.69 -12.48 0.87
C ALA A 24 -16.42 -11.81 -0.48
N GLY A 25 -16.44 -10.47 -0.55
CA GLY A 25 -16.21 -9.73 -1.78
C GLY A 25 -14.76 -9.83 -2.28
N GLU A 26 -13.77 -9.82 -1.39
CA GLU A 26 -12.36 -10.08 -1.73
C GLU A 26 -12.19 -11.50 -2.29
N ARG A 27 -12.69 -12.52 -1.59
CA ARG A 27 -12.64 -13.92 -2.10
C ARG A 27 -13.34 -14.07 -3.45
N ARG A 28 -14.46 -13.37 -3.63
CA ARG A 28 -15.20 -13.41 -4.88
C ARG A 28 -14.44 -12.73 -6.02
N PHE A 29 -13.80 -11.58 -5.75
CA PHE A 29 -12.91 -10.93 -6.70
C PHE A 29 -11.79 -11.87 -7.16
N ILE A 30 -11.11 -12.53 -6.22
CA ILE A 30 -10.03 -13.47 -6.52
C ILE A 30 -10.53 -14.61 -7.41
N ASN A 31 -11.63 -15.25 -7.02
CA ASN A 31 -12.13 -16.47 -7.67
C ASN A 31 -12.89 -16.23 -8.98
N GLU A 32 -13.58 -15.09 -9.11
CA GLU A 32 -14.42 -14.81 -10.28
C GLU A 32 -13.77 -13.85 -11.29
N PHE A 33 -12.74 -13.10 -10.89
CA PHE A 33 -12.06 -12.16 -11.78
C PHE A 33 -10.56 -12.42 -11.90
N LEU A 34 -9.80 -12.32 -10.80
CA LEU A 34 -8.34 -12.32 -10.86
C LEU A 34 -7.79 -13.65 -11.40
N VAL A 35 -8.12 -14.77 -10.75
CA VAL A 35 -7.67 -16.11 -11.16
C VAL A 35 -8.18 -16.48 -12.56
N PRO A 36 -9.47 -16.30 -12.91
CA PRO A 36 -9.94 -16.53 -14.28
C PRO A 36 -9.20 -15.68 -15.33
N THR A 37 -8.86 -14.44 -15.01
CA THR A 37 -8.09 -13.57 -15.92
C THR A 37 -6.70 -14.13 -16.15
N LEU A 38 -5.97 -14.51 -15.09
CA LEU A 38 -4.64 -15.13 -15.20
C LEU A 38 -4.68 -16.46 -15.97
N ASN A 39 -5.67 -17.30 -15.72
CA ASN A 39 -5.88 -18.54 -16.49
C ASN A 39 -6.09 -18.26 -17.98
N SER A 40 -6.80 -17.18 -18.33
CA SER A 40 -7.00 -16.79 -19.74
C SER A 40 -5.72 -16.30 -20.42
N LEU A 41 -4.76 -15.83 -19.64
CA LEU A 41 -3.43 -15.41 -20.11
C LEU A 41 -2.45 -16.57 -20.22
N ASN A 42 -2.81 -17.76 -19.72
CA ASN A 42 -1.94 -18.95 -19.71
C ASN A 42 -0.59 -18.67 -19.05
N VAL A 43 -0.61 -18.04 -17.87
CA VAL A 43 0.56 -17.75 -17.03
C VAL A 43 0.55 -18.61 -15.78
N ASP A 44 1.74 -18.97 -15.31
CA ASP A 44 1.91 -19.70 -14.05
C ASP A 44 1.79 -18.74 -12.87
N TYR A 45 1.03 -19.14 -11.86
CA TYR A 45 0.87 -18.40 -10.62
C TYR A 45 0.78 -19.34 -9.41
N ASP A 46 1.13 -18.83 -8.24
CA ASP A 46 1.08 -19.56 -6.97
C ASP A 46 0.52 -18.68 -5.85
N PHE A 47 0.01 -19.32 -4.79
CA PHE A 47 -0.41 -18.66 -3.56
C PHE A 47 0.52 -19.05 -2.41
N ASP A 48 1.01 -18.08 -1.65
CA ASP A 48 1.68 -18.38 -0.39
C ASP A 48 0.66 -18.73 0.72
N ALA A 49 1.15 -19.07 1.91
CA ALA A 49 0.25 -19.47 3.00
C ALA A 49 -0.56 -18.31 3.62
N TYR A 50 -0.22 -17.05 3.33
CA TYR A 50 -1.03 -15.88 3.68
C TYR A 50 -2.13 -15.63 2.63
N GLY A 51 -1.92 -16.13 1.43
CA GLY A 51 -2.79 -15.98 0.27
C GLY A 51 -2.37 -14.86 -0.67
N ASN A 52 -1.14 -14.35 -0.56
CA ASN A 52 -0.58 -13.48 -1.59
C ASN A 52 -0.43 -14.29 -2.89
N LEU A 53 -0.75 -13.69 -4.03
CA LEU A 53 -0.68 -14.34 -5.33
C LEU A 53 0.57 -13.86 -6.08
N THR A 54 1.43 -14.79 -6.49
CA THR A 54 2.64 -14.49 -7.28
C THR A 54 2.48 -15.03 -8.70
N VAL A 55 2.74 -14.20 -9.71
CA VAL A 55 2.83 -14.57 -11.13
C VAL A 55 4.27 -14.39 -11.61
N VAL A 56 4.85 -15.41 -12.24
CA VAL A 56 6.21 -15.34 -12.79
C VAL A 56 6.13 -15.32 -14.31
N VAL A 57 6.42 -14.17 -14.92
CA VAL A 57 6.50 -14.04 -16.39
C VAL A 57 7.91 -14.33 -16.89
N SER A 58 8.93 -13.94 -16.13
CA SER A 58 10.34 -14.25 -16.41
C SER A 58 11.21 -14.11 -15.16
N ASP A 59 12.48 -14.51 -15.26
CA ASP A 59 13.50 -14.31 -14.21
C ASP A 59 14.15 -12.91 -14.24
N ALA A 60 13.54 -11.92 -14.91
CA ALA A 60 14.00 -10.53 -14.83
C ALA A 60 13.98 -10.06 -13.36
N PRO A 61 14.99 -9.27 -12.92
CA PRO A 61 15.18 -8.90 -11.52
C PRO A 61 14.27 -7.75 -11.08
N VAL A 62 13.00 -7.78 -11.51
CA VAL A 62 11.97 -6.76 -11.28
C VAL A 62 10.76 -7.41 -10.63
N LEU A 63 10.35 -6.85 -9.50
CA LEU A 63 9.11 -7.21 -8.81
C LEU A 63 8.10 -6.08 -9.02
N PHE A 64 6.94 -6.41 -9.58
CA PHE A 64 5.79 -5.50 -9.64
C PHE A 64 4.82 -5.85 -8.52
N VAL A 65 4.32 -4.84 -7.81
CA VAL A 65 3.49 -5.03 -6.62
C VAL A 65 2.17 -4.25 -6.77
N ALA A 66 1.09 -4.86 -6.30
CA ALA A 66 -0.23 -4.25 -6.13
C ALA A 66 -0.97 -4.99 -5.02
N HIS A 67 -1.75 -4.31 -4.19
CA HIS A 67 -2.50 -4.96 -3.12
C HIS A 67 -3.94 -5.30 -3.54
N ILE A 68 -4.43 -6.46 -3.10
CA ILE A 68 -5.76 -6.97 -3.48
C ILE A 68 -6.87 -6.32 -2.66
N ASP A 69 -6.58 -6.07 -1.39
CA ASP A 69 -7.56 -5.57 -0.44
C ASP A 69 -7.87 -4.09 -0.64
N THR A 70 -8.77 -3.58 0.17
CA THR A 70 -9.28 -2.21 0.11
C THR A 70 -9.85 -1.86 1.49
N VAL A 71 -9.99 -0.58 1.79
CA VAL A 71 -10.68 -0.07 2.99
C VAL A 71 -12.22 -0.21 2.98
N HIS A 72 -12.78 -1.17 2.23
CA HIS A 72 -14.21 -1.48 2.35
C HIS A 72 -14.52 -1.95 3.78
N ASP A 73 -15.72 -1.64 4.27
CA ASP A 73 -16.17 -2.14 5.57
C ASP A 73 -16.32 -3.66 5.56
N ILE A 74 -15.51 -4.36 6.37
CA ILE A 74 -15.54 -5.82 6.51
C ILE A 74 -16.86 -6.35 7.09
N ASN A 75 -17.58 -5.50 7.83
CA ASN A 75 -18.87 -5.86 8.42
C ASN A 75 -20.03 -5.73 7.40
N SER A 76 -19.75 -5.17 6.21
CA SER A 76 -20.72 -5.12 5.12
C SER A 76 -20.87 -6.49 4.47
N ASN A 77 -22.11 -6.97 4.37
CA ASN A 77 -22.42 -8.19 3.62
C ASN A 77 -22.45 -7.98 2.09
N GLN A 78 -22.15 -6.77 1.61
CA GLN A 78 -22.31 -6.42 0.21
C GLN A 78 -20.99 -6.62 -0.54
N GLU A 79 -20.94 -7.66 -1.38
CA GLU A 79 -19.76 -8.08 -2.15
C GLU A 79 -19.50 -7.24 -3.41
N LYS A 80 -20.52 -6.49 -3.86
CA LYS A 80 -20.53 -5.74 -5.12
C LYS A 80 -21.08 -4.33 -4.94
N GLN A 81 -20.62 -3.39 -5.75
CA GLN A 81 -21.11 -2.00 -5.76
C GLN A 81 -21.34 -1.46 -7.17
N GLN A 82 -22.20 -0.45 -7.26
CA GLN A 82 -22.49 0.27 -8.50
C GLN A 82 -21.57 1.47 -8.69
N LEU A 83 -21.08 1.61 -9.92
CA LEU A 83 -20.13 2.65 -10.30
C LEU A 83 -20.77 3.64 -11.28
N LEU A 84 -20.15 4.81 -11.41
CA LEU A 84 -20.39 5.79 -12.45
C LEU A 84 -19.15 5.90 -13.33
N LEU A 85 -19.36 5.88 -14.63
CA LEU A 85 -18.32 6.10 -15.63
C LEU A 85 -18.80 7.21 -16.57
N GLY A 86 -18.06 8.32 -16.61
CA GLY A 86 -18.34 9.47 -17.47
C GLY A 86 -17.05 10.24 -17.75
N ASP A 87 -16.87 10.67 -19.00
CA ASP A 87 -15.72 11.48 -19.43
C ASP A 87 -14.34 10.91 -19.07
N GLY A 88 -14.21 9.58 -19.03
CA GLY A 88 -12.98 8.89 -18.66
C GLY A 88 -12.71 8.82 -17.15
N ILE A 89 -13.62 9.33 -16.32
CA ILE A 89 -13.54 9.23 -14.87
C ILE A 89 -14.44 8.09 -14.38
N LEU A 90 -13.87 7.21 -13.56
CA LEU A 90 -14.60 6.19 -12.80
C LEU A 90 -14.75 6.66 -11.36
N SER A 91 -15.97 6.61 -10.83
CA SER A 91 -16.28 6.94 -9.43
C SER A 91 -17.36 6.02 -8.87
N LEU A 92 -17.57 6.07 -7.55
CA LEU A 92 -18.69 5.40 -6.92
C LEU A 92 -20.02 6.06 -7.34
N ASN A 93 -21.09 5.27 -7.51
CA ASN A 93 -22.45 5.80 -7.65
C ASN A 93 -23.04 6.14 -6.28
N THR A 94 -22.64 7.26 -5.68
CA THR A 94 -23.02 7.64 -4.30
C THR A 94 -24.53 7.77 -4.09
N GLU A 95 -25.32 8.04 -5.13
CA GLU A 95 -26.80 8.04 -5.03
C GLU A 95 -27.36 6.63 -4.79
N LYS A 96 -26.76 5.61 -5.41
CA LYS A 96 -27.17 4.21 -5.27
C LYS A 96 -26.41 3.47 -4.16
N GLU A 97 -25.30 4.04 -3.72
CA GLU A 97 -24.36 3.46 -2.77
C GLU A 97 -24.09 4.44 -1.59
N PRO A 98 -25.13 4.95 -0.89
CA PRO A 98 -25.01 6.08 0.04
C PRO A 98 -24.23 5.81 1.33
N PHE A 99 -23.88 4.55 1.63
CA PHE A 99 -23.19 4.14 2.85
C PHE A 99 -21.83 3.49 2.59
N ARG A 100 -21.26 3.71 1.41
CA ARG A 100 -19.97 3.10 1.07
C ARG A 100 -18.81 3.94 1.54
N THR A 101 -17.71 3.24 1.84
CA THR A 101 -16.50 3.83 2.40
C THR A 101 -15.51 4.25 1.31
N CYS A 102 -15.47 3.55 0.18
CA CYS A 102 -14.52 3.81 -0.92
C CYS A 102 -15.01 3.29 -2.28
N LEU A 103 -14.30 3.68 -3.35
CA LEU A 103 -14.41 3.08 -4.69
C LEU A 103 -13.53 1.82 -4.79
N GLY A 104 -12.39 1.81 -4.10
CA GLY A 104 -11.38 0.75 -4.18
C GLY A 104 -10.55 0.82 -5.46
N ALA A 105 -10.22 2.04 -5.91
CA ALA A 105 -9.19 2.27 -6.93
C ALA A 105 -7.79 2.21 -6.30
N ASP A 106 -7.68 2.49 -5.00
CA ASP A 106 -6.61 2.06 -4.10
C ASP A 106 -6.88 0.62 -3.60
N ASP A 107 -6.20 -0.43 -4.06
CA ASP A 107 -5.26 -0.48 -5.22
C ASP A 107 -5.83 -1.27 -6.42
N GLY A 108 -7.10 -1.05 -6.73
CA GLY A 108 -7.68 -1.56 -7.97
C GLY A 108 -6.93 -1.08 -9.23
N ALA A 109 -6.40 0.14 -9.19
CA ALA A 109 -5.67 0.76 -10.28
C ALA A 109 -4.36 0.03 -10.57
N GLY A 110 -3.54 -0.25 -9.55
CA GLY A 110 -2.32 -1.04 -9.68
C GLY A 110 -2.58 -2.44 -10.20
N ILE A 111 -3.60 -3.15 -9.66
CA ILE A 111 -4.00 -4.47 -10.18
C ILE A 111 -4.30 -4.40 -11.69
N SER A 112 -5.03 -3.38 -12.13
CA SER A 112 -5.39 -3.23 -13.55
C SER A 112 -4.18 -3.00 -14.45
N VAL A 113 -3.19 -2.23 -13.98
CA VAL A 113 -1.92 -2.01 -14.68
C VAL A 113 -1.11 -3.29 -14.74
N LEU A 114 -0.97 -4.02 -13.62
CA LEU A 114 -0.19 -5.26 -13.58
C LEU A 114 -0.78 -6.32 -14.51
N LEU A 115 -2.10 -6.49 -14.53
CA LEU A 115 -2.77 -7.40 -15.48
C LEU A 115 -2.51 -7.02 -16.94
N TYR A 116 -2.46 -5.71 -17.25
CA TYR A 116 -2.09 -5.25 -18.58
C TYR A 116 -0.65 -5.62 -18.93
N LEU A 117 0.32 -5.37 -18.05
CA LEU A 117 1.74 -5.70 -18.25
C LEU A 117 1.97 -7.21 -18.44
N ILE A 118 1.32 -8.05 -17.61
CA ILE A 118 1.33 -9.51 -17.76
C ILE A 118 0.80 -9.90 -19.14
N SER A 119 -0.30 -9.29 -19.59
CA SER A 119 -0.89 -9.57 -20.91
C SER A 119 -0.01 -9.18 -22.09
N LYS A 120 0.93 -8.25 -21.87
CA LYS A 120 1.94 -7.83 -22.86
C LYS A 120 3.21 -8.67 -22.77
N GLY A 121 3.31 -9.58 -21.80
CA GLY A 121 4.50 -10.39 -21.58
C GLY A 121 5.69 -9.59 -21.07
N ILE A 122 5.44 -8.48 -20.35
CA ILE A 122 6.53 -7.70 -19.75
C ILE A 122 7.23 -8.57 -18.71
N GLY A 123 8.53 -8.75 -18.90
CA GLY A 123 9.33 -9.66 -18.08
C GLY A 123 9.45 -9.18 -16.64
N GLY A 124 9.14 -10.06 -15.70
CA GLY A 124 9.27 -9.79 -14.26
C GLY A 124 8.45 -10.78 -13.45
N THR A 125 8.38 -10.51 -12.15
CA THR A 125 7.48 -11.17 -11.21
C THR A 125 6.43 -10.16 -10.77
N TYR A 126 5.17 -10.60 -10.66
CA TYR A 126 4.06 -9.78 -10.23
C TYR A 126 3.51 -10.38 -8.94
N LEU A 127 3.55 -9.60 -7.87
CA LEU A 127 3.07 -9.98 -6.55
C LEU A 127 1.80 -9.18 -6.23
N PHE A 128 0.70 -9.91 -6.08
CA PHE A 128 -0.55 -9.37 -5.60
C PHE A 128 -0.66 -9.68 -4.11
N THR A 129 -0.36 -8.70 -3.27
CA THR A 129 -0.36 -8.83 -1.81
C THR A 129 -1.78 -8.75 -1.25
N ARG A 130 -1.92 -9.11 0.02
CA ARG A 130 -3.16 -8.98 0.78
C ARG A 130 -2.88 -8.28 2.10
N CYS A 131 -3.88 -7.58 2.62
CA CYS A 131 -3.83 -6.90 3.91
C CYS A 131 -2.78 -5.78 3.99
N GLU A 132 -2.62 -5.01 2.91
CA GLU A 132 -1.81 -3.77 2.92
C GLU A 132 -2.48 -2.74 3.84
N GLU A 133 -3.79 -2.56 3.67
CA GLU A 133 -4.63 -1.54 4.33
C GLU A 133 -4.78 -1.73 5.85
N ARG A 134 -4.17 -2.79 6.39
CA ARG A 134 -4.08 -3.09 7.82
C ARG A 134 -2.63 -3.24 8.29
N GLY A 135 -1.70 -2.58 7.61
CA GLY A 135 -0.30 -2.48 7.99
C GLY A 135 0.65 -3.41 7.24
N GLY A 136 0.40 -3.71 5.95
CA GLY A 136 1.35 -4.42 5.10
C GLY A 136 1.58 -5.90 5.48
N LEU A 137 0.59 -6.56 6.07
CA LEU A 137 0.78 -7.90 6.66
C LEU A 137 1.10 -8.97 5.60
N GLY A 138 0.59 -8.81 4.37
CA GLY A 138 0.93 -9.68 3.25
C GLY A 138 2.37 -9.54 2.82
N ALA A 139 2.86 -8.32 2.61
CA ALA A 139 4.27 -8.08 2.29
C ALA A 139 5.21 -8.52 3.41
N ASP A 140 4.87 -8.21 4.66
CA ASP A 140 5.64 -8.64 5.83
C ASP A 140 5.69 -10.17 5.94
N TYR A 141 4.60 -10.88 5.60
CA TYR A 141 4.62 -12.34 5.50
C TYR A 141 5.66 -12.83 4.48
N VAL A 142 5.71 -12.23 3.28
CA VAL A 142 6.69 -12.57 2.24
C VAL A 142 8.12 -12.30 2.73
N LEU A 143 8.38 -11.15 3.34
CA LEU A 143 9.69 -10.80 3.88
C LEU A 143 10.15 -11.82 4.94
N ARG A 144 9.29 -12.15 5.92
CA ARG A 144 9.65 -13.03 7.03
C ARG A 144 9.81 -14.50 6.63
N HIS A 145 9.03 -14.98 5.67
CA HIS A 145 8.99 -16.41 5.32
C HIS A 145 9.69 -16.74 4.01
N ASN A 146 9.96 -15.73 3.17
CA ASN A 146 10.55 -15.93 1.85
C ASN A 146 11.54 -14.81 1.47
N LYS A 147 12.38 -14.37 2.42
CA LYS A 147 13.45 -13.39 2.17
C LYS A 147 14.32 -13.74 0.95
N ALA A 148 14.69 -15.02 0.78
CA ALA A 148 15.50 -15.47 -0.35
C ALA A 148 14.82 -15.26 -1.72
N PHE A 149 13.49 -15.30 -1.78
CA PHE A 149 12.75 -14.93 -2.99
C PHE A 149 12.89 -13.44 -3.29
N LEU A 150 12.84 -12.56 -2.27
CA LEU A 150 12.99 -11.12 -2.46
C LEU A 150 14.41 -10.72 -2.86
N GLU A 151 15.43 -11.38 -2.30
CA GLU A 151 16.86 -11.13 -2.58
C GLU A 151 17.26 -11.35 -4.05
N ARG A 152 16.40 -11.98 -4.86
CA ARG A 152 16.63 -12.15 -6.30
C ARG A 152 16.35 -10.88 -7.12
N PHE A 153 15.60 -9.93 -6.56
CA PHE A 153 15.19 -8.72 -7.25
C PHE A 153 16.16 -7.57 -6.99
N LYS A 154 16.34 -6.73 -8.01
CA LYS A 154 17.09 -5.48 -7.90
C LYS A 154 16.17 -4.29 -7.67
N MET A 155 14.93 -4.40 -8.11
CA MET A 155 13.93 -3.36 -7.96
C MET A 155 12.54 -3.93 -7.68
N ALA A 156 11.77 -3.19 -6.89
CA ALA A 156 10.35 -3.40 -6.67
C ALA A 156 9.58 -2.13 -7.04
N ILE A 157 8.52 -2.28 -7.83
CA ILE A 157 7.72 -1.18 -8.37
C ILE A 157 6.26 -1.44 -8.00
N GLU A 158 5.73 -0.59 -7.13
CA GLU A 158 4.33 -0.58 -6.75
C GLU A 158 3.59 0.52 -7.50
N ILE A 159 2.34 0.25 -7.88
CA ILE A 159 1.50 1.19 -8.63
C ILE A 159 0.33 1.61 -7.74
N ASP A 160 0.63 2.27 -6.62
CA ASP A 160 -0.34 2.56 -5.56
C ASP A 160 -0.12 3.95 -4.93
N ARG A 161 0.14 4.97 -5.74
CA ARG A 161 0.21 6.35 -5.27
C ARG A 161 -0.94 7.15 -5.84
N LYS A 162 -1.71 7.83 -4.99
CA LYS A 162 -2.67 8.85 -5.48
C LYS A 162 -1.99 9.95 -6.31
N GLY A 163 -2.73 10.59 -7.19
CA GLY A 163 -2.22 11.67 -8.04
C GLY A 163 -1.61 11.20 -9.36
N TYR A 164 -0.84 12.05 -10.03
CA TYR A 164 -0.45 11.86 -11.43
C TYR A 164 1.05 11.76 -11.72
N ASN A 165 1.92 12.16 -10.81
CA ASN A 165 3.29 12.47 -11.21
C ASN A 165 4.33 12.26 -10.12
N GLU A 166 4.00 11.53 -9.06
CA GLU A 166 4.96 11.18 -8.03
C GLU A 166 5.51 9.77 -8.27
N ILE A 167 6.82 9.64 -8.14
CA ILE A 167 7.52 8.36 -7.94
C ILE A 167 8.14 8.45 -6.56
N ILE A 168 7.54 7.75 -5.60
CA ILE A 168 7.92 7.81 -4.20
C ILE A 168 9.26 7.11 -4.01
N THR A 169 10.25 7.85 -3.48
CA THR A 169 11.62 7.37 -3.21
C THR A 169 11.93 7.23 -1.74
N SER A 170 11.17 7.89 -0.86
CA SER A 170 11.27 7.76 0.59
C SER A 170 9.88 7.58 1.19
N GLN A 171 9.81 6.75 2.22
CA GLN A 171 8.59 6.45 2.96
C GLN A 171 8.87 6.53 4.47
N GLY A 172 7.91 6.19 5.33
CA GLY A 172 8.05 6.24 6.79
C GLY A 172 9.17 5.38 7.36
N VAL A 173 9.71 4.44 6.59
CA VAL A 173 10.89 3.62 6.94
C VAL A 173 12.22 4.25 6.54
N GLY A 174 12.22 5.40 5.85
CA GLY A 174 13.39 6.06 5.27
C GLY A 174 13.49 5.87 3.76
N ASP A 175 14.71 6.02 3.23
CA ASP A 175 14.99 5.94 1.80
C ASP A 175 14.72 4.53 1.27
N CYS A 176 13.82 4.43 0.29
CA CYS A 176 13.40 3.20 -0.36
C CYS A 176 13.93 3.09 -1.80
N ALA A 177 14.32 4.19 -2.43
CA ALA A 177 14.95 4.20 -3.75
C ALA A 177 15.84 5.43 -3.92
N SER A 178 16.79 5.35 -4.84
CA SER A 178 17.58 6.51 -5.25
C SER A 178 16.76 7.43 -6.15
N ASN A 179 16.96 8.74 -6.02
CA ASN A 179 16.36 9.72 -6.94
C ASN A 179 16.84 9.50 -8.39
N ALA A 180 18.04 8.93 -8.57
CA ALA A 180 18.57 8.54 -9.86
C ALA A 180 17.73 7.45 -10.54
N PHE A 181 17.42 6.36 -9.83
CA PHE A 181 16.54 5.30 -10.31
C PHE A 181 15.15 5.82 -10.64
N ALA A 182 14.55 6.61 -9.72
CA ALA A 182 13.23 7.21 -9.96
C ALA A 182 13.23 8.19 -11.15
N GLN A 183 14.32 8.93 -11.38
CA GLN A 183 14.46 9.79 -12.54
C GLN A 183 14.54 8.99 -13.86
N ASP A 184 15.25 7.85 -13.87
CA ASP A 184 15.30 6.98 -15.05
C ASP A 184 13.90 6.45 -15.41
N ILE A 185 13.09 6.08 -14.40
CA ILE A 185 11.68 5.72 -14.61
C ILE A 185 10.89 6.91 -15.15
N ALA A 186 11.00 8.09 -14.52
CA ALA A 186 10.28 9.28 -14.96
C ALA A 186 10.57 9.65 -16.43
N ASP A 187 11.84 9.60 -16.83
CA ASP A 187 12.29 9.86 -18.19
C ASP A 187 11.74 8.81 -19.17
N ALA A 188 11.75 7.53 -18.78
CA ALA A 188 11.20 6.44 -19.59
C ALA A 188 9.67 6.52 -19.74
N LEU A 189 8.96 6.97 -18.70
CA LEU A 189 7.51 7.18 -18.76
C LEU A 189 7.15 8.35 -19.68
N GLY A 190 7.93 9.44 -19.67
CA GLY A 190 7.64 10.64 -20.46
C GLY A 190 6.34 11.36 -20.04
N MET A 191 5.89 11.12 -18.80
CA MET A 191 4.61 11.59 -18.27
C MET A 191 4.76 12.65 -17.17
N MET A 192 5.85 13.43 -17.21
CA MET A 192 6.16 14.48 -16.21
C MET A 192 6.20 13.98 -14.76
N HIS A 193 6.42 12.69 -14.55
CA HIS A 193 6.66 12.13 -13.23
C HIS A 193 7.97 12.69 -12.66
N ALA A 194 8.09 12.72 -11.34
CA ALA A 194 9.30 13.14 -10.66
C ALA A 194 9.52 12.33 -9.38
N PRO A 195 10.78 12.12 -8.96
CA PRO A 195 11.10 11.58 -7.64
C PRO A 195 10.45 12.43 -6.53
N SER A 196 9.86 11.78 -5.54
CA SER A 196 9.17 12.42 -4.42
C SER A 196 9.48 11.72 -3.09
N PRO A 197 9.89 12.43 -2.04
CA PRO A 197 10.10 11.85 -0.71
C PRO A 197 8.80 11.78 0.12
N ASN A 198 7.64 12.09 -0.45
CA ASN A 198 6.38 12.28 0.29
C ASN A 198 5.59 10.97 0.51
N GLY A 199 6.30 9.85 0.67
CA GLY A 199 5.70 8.55 0.96
C GLY A 199 5.34 8.41 2.43
N THR A 200 4.25 7.69 2.70
CA THR A 200 3.87 7.31 4.06
C THR A 200 4.27 5.86 4.31
N PHE A 201 3.60 4.91 3.68
CA PHE A 201 3.93 3.49 3.71
C PHE A 201 3.24 2.81 2.52
N THR A 202 3.83 1.70 2.07
CA THR A 202 3.30 0.76 1.07
C THR A 202 4.03 -0.58 1.22
N ASP A 203 3.60 -1.62 0.51
CA ASP A 203 4.23 -2.93 0.56
C ASP A 203 5.71 -2.90 0.15
N VAL A 204 6.10 -2.09 -0.85
CA VAL A 204 7.51 -2.00 -1.27
C VAL A 204 8.42 -1.33 -0.22
N ALA A 205 7.87 -0.55 0.71
CA ALA A 205 8.63 -0.06 1.86
C ALA A 205 9.11 -1.22 2.74
N THR A 206 8.27 -2.25 2.91
CA THR A 206 8.62 -3.49 3.62
C THR A 206 9.77 -4.22 2.95
N PHE A 207 9.82 -4.20 1.62
CA PHE A 207 10.87 -4.89 0.86
C PHE A 207 12.19 -4.12 0.79
N ALA A 208 12.22 -2.84 1.14
CA ALA A 208 13.40 -1.98 0.97
C ALA A 208 14.62 -2.39 1.83
N GLU A 209 14.44 -3.25 2.84
CA GLU A 209 15.53 -3.88 3.60
C GLU A 209 16.32 -4.89 2.74
N VAL A 210 15.69 -5.48 1.72
CA VAL A 210 16.23 -6.61 0.95
C VAL A 210 16.30 -6.35 -0.56
N ILE A 211 15.47 -5.45 -1.08
CA ILE A 211 15.48 -5.01 -2.47
C ILE A 211 16.10 -3.60 -2.57
N PRO A 212 17.13 -3.41 -3.42
CA PRO A 212 17.84 -2.13 -3.54
C PRO A 212 17.03 -0.93 -4.02
N GLU A 213 16.06 -1.08 -4.90
CA GLU A 213 15.32 0.05 -5.46
C GLU A 213 13.81 -0.20 -5.39
N CYS A 214 13.14 0.41 -4.42
CA CYS A 214 11.72 0.25 -4.13
C CYS A 214 10.98 1.58 -4.34
N VAL A 215 10.13 1.66 -5.36
CA VAL A 215 9.34 2.86 -5.68
C VAL A 215 7.84 2.56 -5.68
N ASN A 216 7.06 3.57 -5.29
CA ASN A 216 5.61 3.58 -5.49
C ASN A 216 5.23 4.69 -6.49
N ILE A 217 4.51 4.35 -7.57
CA ILE A 217 4.22 5.23 -8.70
C ILE A 217 2.76 5.68 -8.70
N SER A 218 2.55 6.96 -9.03
CA SER A 218 1.21 7.55 -9.13
C SER A 218 0.28 6.83 -10.11
N ALA A 219 -0.89 6.41 -9.64
CA ALA A 219 -1.88 5.60 -10.38
C ALA A 219 -3.16 6.37 -10.78
N GLY A 220 -3.20 7.70 -10.63
CA GLY A 220 -4.27 8.54 -11.17
C GLY A 220 -5.60 8.49 -10.41
N TYR A 221 -5.62 7.88 -9.23
CA TYR A 221 -6.74 7.97 -8.31
C TYR A 221 -6.58 9.14 -7.31
N PHE A 222 -7.69 9.62 -6.78
CA PHE A 222 -7.79 10.77 -5.90
C PHE A 222 -8.80 10.54 -4.79
N ASN A 223 -8.71 11.32 -3.71
CA ASN A 223 -9.58 11.19 -2.53
C ASN A 223 -9.63 9.75 -2.00
N ALA A 224 -8.47 9.08 -1.99
CA ALA A 224 -8.28 7.73 -1.51
C ALA A 224 -8.96 7.52 -0.15
N HIS A 225 -9.49 6.31 0.05
CA HIS A 225 -10.16 5.89 1.29
C HIS A 225 -11.42 6.68 1.64
N THR A 226 -12.07 7.31 0.65
CA THR A 226 -13.34 8.02 0.84
C THR A 226 -14.39 7.62 -0.19
N CYS A 227 -15.66 7.88 0.11
CA CYS A 227 -16.76 7.68 -0.83
C CYS A 227 -16.70 8.62 -2.06
N ASN A 228 -15.83 9.62 -2.03
CA ASN A 228 -15.56 10.55 -3.12
C ASN A 228 -14.31 10.18 -3.91
N GLU A 229 -13.78 8.97 -3.71
CA GLU A 229 -12.69 8.41 -4.50
C GLU A 229 -13.08 8.31 -5.98
N TYR A 230 -12.15 8.73 -6.85
CA TYR A 230 -12.30 8.63 -8.29
C TYR A 230 -10.95 8.39 -8.96
N VAL A 231 -10.97 7.89 -10.18
CA VAL A 231 -9.77 7.59 -10.97
C VAL A 231 -9.93 8.04 -12.41
N ASP A 232 -8.88 8.65 -12.96
CA ASP A 232 -8.78 9.01 -14.38
C ASP A 232 -8.28 7.81 -15.19
N LEU A 233 -9.20 7.18 -15.93
CA LEU A 233 -8.90 6.01 -16.76
C LEU A 233 -8.03 6.35 -17.97
N ASN A 234 -8.07 7.59 -18.49
CA ASN A 234 -7.24 7.99 -19.62
C ASN A 234 -5.77 8.14 -19.18
N TYR A 235 -5.56 8.73 -18.00
CA TYR A 235 -4.24 8.77 -17.38
C TYR A 235 -3.72 7.35 -17.13
N LEU A 236 -4.53 6.49 -16.49
CA LEU A 236 -4.11 5.14 -16.11
C LEU A 236 -3.78 4.28 -17.33
N ASP A 237 -4.55 4.41 -18.40
CA ASP A 237 -4.24 3.80 -19.69
C ASP A 237 -2.89 4.26 -20.26
N THR A 238 -2.63 5.56 -20.19
CA THR A 238 -1.37 6.15 -20.68
C THR A 238 -0.18 5.65 -19.83
N LEU A 239 -0.35 5.59 -18.51
CA LEU A 239 0.64 5.03 -17.59
C LEU A 239 0.95 3.57 -17.92
N ALA A 240 -0.08 2.75 -18.12
CA ALA A 240 0.08 1.34 -18.44
C ALA A 240 0.80 1.12 -19.80
N ASP A 241 0.53 1.96 -20.80
CA ASP A 241 1.28 1.93 -22.07
C ASP A 241 2.73 2.37 -21.89
N ALA A 242 2.97 3.43 -21.12
CA ALA A 242 4.31 3.92 -20.87
C ALA A 242 5.16 2.86 -20.15
N LEU A 243 4.63 2.27 -19.08
CA LEU A 243 5.27 1.17 -18.34
C LEU A 243 5.56 -0.04 -19.21
N ALA A 244 4.66 -0.39 -20.14
CA ALA A 244 4.87 -1.50 -21.07
C ALA A 244 6.02 -1.26 -22.07
N ASN A 245 6.51 -0.03 -22.19
CA ASN A 245 7.62 0.34 -23.07
C ASN A 245 8.93 0.62 -22.31
N VAL A 246 8.94 0.55 -20.97
CA VAL A 246 10.15 0.75 -20.17
C VAL A 246 11.11 -0.44 -20.32
N ASP A 247 12.39 -0.15 -20.59
CA ASP A 247 13.46 -1.15 -20.48
C ASP A 247 13.98 -1.20 -19.04
N PHE A 248 13.36 -2.03 -18.21
CA PHE A 248 13.71 -2.16 -16.80
C PHE A 248 15.15 -2.65 -16.56
N ASN A 249 15.79 -3.29 -17.55
CA ASN A 249 17.19 -3.72 -17.41
C ASN A 249 18.20 -2.57 -17.57
N ALA A 250 17.75 -1.45 -18.15
CA ALA A 250 18.58 -0.27 -18.39
C ALA A 250 18.55 0.73 -17.21
N LEU A 251 17.64 0.55 -16.24
CA LEU A 251 17.50 1.44 -15.09
C LEU A 251 18.68 1.31 -14.13
N ARG A 252 19.17 2.44 -13.61
CA ARG A 252 20.29 2.46 -12.65
C ARG A 252 19.88 1.91 -11.29
N ILE A 253 20.76 1.11 -10.70
CA ILE A 253 20.63 0.63 -9.32
C ILE A 253 21.78 1.27 -8.53
N GLU A 254 21.46 2.25 -7.69
CA GLU A 254 22.45 3.01 -6.92
C GLU A 254 22.37 2.69 -5.42
N ARG A 255 21.18 2.40 -4.88
CA ARG A 255 21.02 2.05 -3.46
C ARG A 255 21.62 0.67 -3.15
N ILE A 256 21.97 0.50 -1.88
CA ILE A 256 22.19 -0.79 -1.26
C ILE A 256 20.94 -1.12 -0.45
N ALA A 257 20.44 -2.35 -0.54
CA ALA A 257 19.28 -2.77 0.25
C ALA A 257 19.53 -2.58 1.75
N GLY A 258 18.54 -2.06 2.47
CA GLY A 258 18.63 -1.73 3.90
C GLY A 258 19.40 -0.43 4.21
N ASP A 259 19.94 0.26 3.22
CA ASP A 259 20.42 1.63 3.38
C ASP A 259 19.23 2.58 3.29
N PHE A 260 18.63 2.86 4.45
CA PHE A 260 17.49 3.76 4.61
C PHE A 260 17.90 5.24 4.73
N GLY A 261 19.19 5.55 4.57
CA GLY A 261 19.72 6.90 4.77
C GLY A 261 19.82 7.32 6.23
N ASP A 262 20.35 8.53 6.47
CA ASP A 262 20.52 9.10 7.82
C ASP A 262 19.23 9.80 8.28
N PHE A 263 18.16 9.01 8.38
CA PHE A 263 17.04 9.37 9.23
C PHE A 263 17.45 9.01 10.64
N GLY A 264 17.38 9.95 11.59
CA GLY A 264 17.66 9.73 13.01
C GLY A 264 16.82 8.63 13.69
N TYR A 265 16.04 7.89 12.92
CA TYR A 265 15.14 6.80 13.28
C TYR A 265 15.70 5.38 13.01
N PHE A 266 16.79 5.19 12.26
CA PHE A 266 17.31 3.85 11.90
C PHE A 266 18.77 3.57 12.30
N ASN A 267 19.30 4.23 13.34
CA ASN A 267 20.56 3.82 13.97
C ASN A 267 20.40 2.56 14.87
N ILE A 268 19.59 1.57 14.45
CA ILE A 268 19.44 0.27 15.14
C ILE A 268 19.58 -0.90 14.15
N ALA A 269 20.49 -0.79 13.19
CA ALA A 269 21.00 -1.97 12.51
C ALA A 269 22.37 -1.64 11.93
N GLN A 270 23.44 -1.96 12.70
CA GLN A 270 24.86 -2.12 12.31
C GLN A 270 25.79 -1.35 13.25
N GLY A 271 25.93 -1.86 14.48
CA GLY A 271 26.95 -1.38 15.41
C GLY A 271 26.91 -2.17 16.69
N SER A 272 27.77 -3.19 16.79
CA SER A 272 28.06 -3.90 18.04
C SER A 272 28.30 -2.93 19.21
N GLY A 273 27.32 -2.83 20.09
CA GLY A 273 27.38 -2.04 21.30
C GLY A 273 25.99 -1.67 21.78
N TRP A 274 25.44 -2.49 22.69
CA TRP A 274 24.22 -2.21 23.46
C TRP A 274 24.11 -0.72 23.80
N HIS A 275 23.28 0.00 23.06
CA HIS A 275 22.70 1.26 23.49
C HIS A 275 21.25 0.97 23.80
N GLN A 276 20.97 0.91 25.09
CA GLN A 276 19.63 0.84 25.64
C GLN A 276 18.90 2.09 25.17
N THR A 277 18.01 1.97 24.19
CA THR A 277 16.89 2.90 24.12
C THR A 277 16.06 2.68 25.39
N PRO A 278 15.46 3.72 25.98
CA PRO A 278 14.64 3.57 27.20
C PRO A 278 13.53 2.52 27.05
N PHE A 279 13.16 2.22 25.80
CA PHE A 279 12.11 1.29 25.40
C PHE A 279 12.59 -0.15 25.13
N SER A 280 13.85 -0.49 25.43
CA SER A 280 14.45 -1.83 25.26
C SER A 280 13.96 -2.88 26.28
N ARG A 281 12.90 -2.61 27.05
CA ARG A 281 12.30 -3.59 27.97
C ARG A 281 11.23 -4.37 27.23
N MET A 282 11.65 -5.51 26.70
CA MET A 282 10.85 -6.34 25.79
C MET A 282 9.65 -7.04 26.45
N ASP A 283 9.35 -6.77 27.74
CA ASP A 283 8.32 -7.47 28.52
C ASP A 283 7.56 -6.57 29.54
N ASP A 284 7.76 -5.24 29.56
CA ASP A 284 7.09 -4.35 30.52
C ASP A 284 6.06 -3.45 29.81
N GLU A 285 4.86 -3.28 30.39
CA GLU A 285 3.88 -2.26 29.96
C GLU A 285 4.52 -0.86 30.04
N LEU A 286 4.27 -0.01 29.03
CA LEU A 286 4.73 1.39 29.08
C LEU A 286 4.06 2.11 30.24
N THR A 287 4.85 2.85 31.03
CA THR A 287 4.29 3.77 32.02
C THR A 287 3.63 4.97 31.34
N TYR A 288 2.67 5.61 32.01
CA TYR A 288 2.01 6.80 31.49
C TYR A 288 3.02 7.92 31.17
N GLU A 289 4.03 8.10 32.01
CA GLU A 289 5.10 9.09 31.79
C GLU A 289 5.94 8.78 30.55
N GLU A 290 6.21 7.51 30.26
CA GLU A 290 6.92 7.08 29.05
C GLU A 290 6.07 7.30 27.79
N VAL A 291 4.76 7.06 27.87
CA VAL A 291 3.82 7.38 26.78
C VAL A 291 3.74 8.89 26.56
N VAL A 292 3.68 9.70 27.62
CA VAL A 292 3.69 11.16 27.50
C VAL A 292 4.99 11.67 26.89
N ALA A 293 6.14 11.14 27.31
CA ALA A 293 7.42 11.49 26.73
C ALA A 293 7.48 11.13 25.24
N LEU A 294 7.00 9.94 24.87
CA LEU A 294 6.89 9.52 23.46
C LEU A 294 6.01 10.48 22.65
N VAL A 295 4.85 10.89 23.17
CA VAL A 295 3.94 11.82 22.48
C VAL A 295 4.52 13.23 22.38
N GLN A 296 5.25 13.70 23.40
CA GLN A 296 5.80 15.05 23.44
C GLN A 296 7.08 15.20 22.62
N ASP A 297 7.99 14.25 22.77
CA ASP A 297 9.32 14.31 22.16
C ASP A 297 9.28 13.78 20.73
N GLU A 298 8.40 12.80 20.43
CA GLU A 298 8.34 12.08 19.15
C GLU A 298 6.89 11.94 18.63
N PRO A 299 6.13 13.04 18.43
CA PRO A 299 4.69 12.99 18.13
C PRO A 299 4.34 12.26 16.82
N ALA A 300 5.24 12.29 15.83
CA ALA A 300 5.04 11.57 14.58
C ALA A 300 5.11 10.05 14.77
N VAL A 301 6.02 9.56 15.64
CA VAL A 301 6.14 8.14 15.99
C VAL A 301 4.93 7.67 16.78
N ALA A 302 4.47 8.49 17.74
CA ALA A 302 3.25 8.19 18.48
C ALA A 302 2.04 8.04 17.54
N ALA A 303 1.89 8.95 16.57
CA ALA A 303 0.82 8.87 15.58
C ALA A 303 0.93 7.62 14.70
N GLU A 304 2.14 7.27 14.25
CA GLU A 304 2.40 6.06 13.46
C GLU A 304 2.11 4.78 14.24
N ILE A 305 2.45 4.73 15.54
CA ILE A 305 2.11 3.60 16.42
C ILE A 305 0.60 3.45 16.53
N LEU A 306 -0.12 4.55 16.79
CA LEU A 306 -1.58 4.51 16.88
C LEU A 306 -2.22 4.04 15.56
N PHE A 307 -1.68 4.51 14.44
CA PHE A 307 -2.10 4.09 13.11
C PHE A 307 -1.86 2.59 12.87
N LYS A 308 -0.65 2.10 13.18
CA LYS A 308 -0.29 0.67 13.06
C LYS A 308 -1.05 -0.25 14.01
N LEU A 309 -1.43 0.24 15.18
CA LEU A 309 -2.30 -0.47 16.12
C LEU A 309 -3.76 -0.50 15.65
N GLY A 310 -4.09 0.21 14.55
CA GLY A 310 -5.43 0.24 13.99
C GLY A 310 -6.43 1.00 14.86
N VAL A 311 -5.95 1.95 15.67
CA VAL A 311 -6.81 2.76 16.56
C VAL A 311 -7.79 3.56 15.70
N THR A 312 -9.09 3.34 15.92
CA THR A 312 -10.16 4.01 15.19
C THR A 312 -10.68 5.23 15.94
N HIS A 313 -11.47 6.08 15.28
CA HIS A 313 -12.18 7.15 15.97
C HIS A 313 -13.13 6.62 17.07
N GLY A 314 -13.71 5.43 16.89
CA GLY A 314 -14.56 4.82 17.91
C GLY A 314 -13.79 4.45 19.17
N ASP A 315 -12.59 3.88 19.02
CA ASP A 315 -11.72 3.56 20.16
C ASP A 315 -11.29 4.82 20.92
N ILE A 316 -11.02 5.90 20.18
CA ILE A 316 -10.70 7.21 20.76
C ILE A 316 -11.91 7.79 21.49
N ASP A 317 -13.10 7.78 20.90
CA ASP A 317 -14.31 8.34 21.49
C ASP A 317 -14.75 7.56 22.74
N ASP A 318 -14.63 6.23 22.73
CA ASP A 318 -14.94 5.37 23.88
C ASP A 318 -14.00 5.67 25.06
N VAL A 319 -12.69 5.75 24.81
CA VAL A 319 -11.70 6.08 25.84
C VAL A 319 -11.81 7.54 26.29
N LEU A 320 -12.09 8.47 25.38
CA LEU A 320 -12.33 9.87 25.74
C LEU A 320 -13.56 10.01 26.63
N GLY A 321 -14.65 9.28 26.35
CA GLY A 321 -15.83 9.23 27.20
C GLY A 321 -15.49 8.85 28.64
N ASP A 322 -14.75 7.75 28.82
CA ASP A 322 -14.30 7.28 30.13
C ASP A 322 -13.37 8.30 30.83
N LEU A 323 -12.43 8.90 30.09
CA LEU A 323 -11.52 9.92 30.64
C LEU A 323 -12.23 11.21 31.05
N TYR A 324 -13.28 11.63 30.32
CA TYR A 324 -14.08 12.81 30.65
C TYR A 324 -14.99 12.56 31.86
N ASP A 325 -15.56 11.37 32.01
CA ASP A 325 -16.36 10.97 33.17
C ASP A 325 -15.48 10.88 34.43
N ASP A 326 -14.26 10.33 34.33
CA ASP A 326 -13.28 10.31 35.41
C ASP A 326 -12.82 11.73 35.83
N TYR A 327 -12.64 12.63 34.86
CA TYR A 327 -12.35 14.05 35.13
C TYR A 327 -13.53 14.77 35.79
N ALA A 328 -14.76 14.46 35.39
CA ALA A 328 -15.96 15.03 35.99
C ALA A 328 -16.15 14.55 37.44
N GLU A 329 -15.98 13.25 37.73
CA GLU A 329 -16.04 12.69 39.08
C GLU A 329 -14.94 13.25 40.00
N ALA A 330 -13.72 13.44 39.50
CA ALA A 330 -12.63 14.07 40.26
C ALA A 330 -12.92 15.53 40.63
N VAL A 331 -13.56 16.29 39.73
CA VAL A 331 -14.00 17.66 39.98
C VAL A 331 -15.15 17.70 41.00
N TYR A 332 -16.17 16.83 40.89
CA TYR A 332 -17.28 16.75 41.84
C TYR A 332 -16.86 16.25 43.24
N ALA A 333 -15.88 15.35 43.34
CA ALA A 333 -15.32 14.87 44.62
C ALA A 333 -14.43 15.91 45.32
N SER A 334 -13.94 16.91 44.58
CA SER A 334 -13.21 18.07 45.12
C SER A 334 -14.14 19.17 45.61
N ASP A 335 -15.33 19.31 45.01
CA ASP A 335 -16.35 20.30 45.39
C ASP A 335 -17.25 19.82 46.55
N SER A 336 -17.38 18.50 46.77
CA SER A 336 -18.14 17.94 47.90
C SER A 336 -17.35 17.90 49.22
N ARG A 337 -16.16 18.53 49.28
CA ARG A 337 -15.29 18.64 50.47
C ARG A 337 -15.15 20.07 50.99
N HIS A 338 -16.14 20.93 50.74
CA HIS A 338 -16.29 22.24 51.39
C HIS A 338 -17.64 22.37 52.11
#